data_AF-A3DBT3-F1
#
_entry.id   AF-A3DBT3-F1
#
_cell.length_a   1.000
_cell.length_b   1.000
_cell.length_c   1.000
_cell.angle_alpha   90.00
_cell.angle_beta   90.00
_cell.angle_gamma   90.00
#
_symmetry.space_group_name_H-M   'P 1'
#
loop_
_entity.id
_entity.type
_entity.pdbx_description
1 polymer ?
#
loop_
_entity_poly.entity_id
_entity_poly.type
_entity_poly.pdbx_seq_one_letter_code
_entity_poly.pdbx_strand_id
1 'polypeptide(L)' 'MVIYLEQSAILQDLLQSKIANEMFYNECLIYIKNPEARQVFTQLRDDEMRDIVNLQQKIDRIQSSEGIISKLFPLKPRI' A
#
# COMPACT_ATOMS: atom_id res chain seq x y z
N MET A 1 12.52 6.93 15.96
CA MET A 1 12.31 5.46 15.99
C MET A 1 10.85 5.12 16.28
N VAL A 2 10.24 5.58 17.39
CA VAL A 2 8.81 5.30 17.72
C VAL A 2 7.83 5.81 16.65
N ILE A 3 8.01 7.05 16.17
CA ILE A 3 7.14 7.67 15.15
C ILE A 3 7.14 6.92 13.80
N TYR A 4 8.25 6.25 13.45
CA TYR A 4 8.38 5.54 12.17
C TYR A 4 7.73 4.15 12.22
N LEU A 5 7.77 3.49 13.37
CA LEU A 5 7.05 2.24 13.62
C LEU A 5 5.53 2.44 13.56
N GLU A 6 5.03 3.54 14.13
CA GLU A 6 3.62 3.90 14.09
C GLU A 6 3.17 4.24 12.66
N GLN A 7 3.97 4.98 11.90
CA GLN A 7 3.69 5.25 10.49
C GLN A 7 3.68 3.97 9.63
N SER A 8 4.61 3.05 9.87
CA SER A 8 4.63 1.76 9.16
C SER A 8 3.39 0.92 9.49
N ALA A 9 2.93 0.92 10.75
CA ALA A 9 1.73 0.19 11.15
C ALA A 9 0.48 0.75 10.47
N ILE A 10 0.30 2.07 10.48
CA ILE A 10 -0.84 2.73 9.81
C ILE A 10 -0.86 2.42 8.31
N LEU A 11 0.30 2.44 7.64
CA LEU A 11 0.39 2.12 6.22
C LEU A 11 0.08 0.64 5.94
N GLN A 12 0.47 -0.27 6.83
CA GLN A 12 0.14 -1.69 6.73
C GLN A 12 -1.35 -1.93 6.92
N ASP A 13 -1.98 -1.28 7.90
CA ASP A 13 -3.43 -1.38 8.13
C ASP A 13 -4.22 -0.85 6.92
N LEU A 14 -3.79 0.30 6.37
CA LEU A 14 -4.38 0.84 5.15
C LEU A 14 -4.20 -0.10 3.95
N LEU A 15 -3.02 -0.71 3.80
CA LEU A 15 -2.77 -1.70 2.75
C LEU A 15 -3.71 -2.90 2.87
N GLN A 16 -3.93 -3.42 4.08
CA GLN A 16 -4.87 -4.52 4.31
C GLN A 16 -6.31 -4.13 3.96
N SER A 17 -6.75 -2.93 4.33
CA SER A 17 -8.07 -2.43 3.94
C SER A 17 -8.22 -2.33 2.42
N LYS A 18 -7.18 -1.90 1.71
CA LYS A 18 -7.18 -1.78 0.25
C LYS A 18 -7.26 -3.14 -0.43
N ILE A 19 -6.51 -4.12 0.07
CA ILE A 19 -6.58 -5.52 -0.40
C ILE A 19 -7.98 -6.10 -0.16
N ALA A 20 -8.59 -5.84 1.00
CA ALA A 20 -9.96 -6.28 1.29
C ALA A 20 -10.99 -5.70 0.30
N ASN A 21 -10.85 -4.42 -0.06
CA ASN A 21 -11.71 -3.79 -1.07
C ASN A 21 -11.52 -4.42 -2.46
N GLU A 22 -10.27 -4.69 -2.86
CA GLU A 22 -9.95 -5.35 -4.14
C GLU A 22 -10.61 -6.73 -4.24
N MET A 23 -10.50 -7.55 -3.18
CA MET A 23 -11.16 -8.85 -3.10
C MET A 23 -12.68 -8.71 -3.18
N PHE A 24 -13.27 -7.76 -2.46
CA PHE A 24 -14.71 -7.49 -2.51
C PHE A 24 -15.19 -7.13 -3.93
N TYR A 25 -14.45 -6.27 -4.64
CA TYR A 25 -14.80 -5.92 -6.02
C TYR A 25 -14.69 -7.12 -6.96
N ASN A 26 -13.66 -7.96 -6.80
CA ASN A 26 -13.53 -9.21 -7.56
C ASN A 26 -14.70 -10.16 -7.33
N GLU A 27 -15.11 -10.37 -6.07
CA GLU A 27 -16.28 -11.17 -5.73
C GLU A 27 -17.54 -10.61 -6.40
N CYS A 28 -17.76 -9.30 -6.32
CA CYS A 28 -18.89 -8.65 -6.98
C CYS A 28 -18.90 -8.88 -8.50
N LEU A 29 -17.73 -8.79 -9.15
CA LEU A 29 -17.59 -8.95 -10.61
C LEU A 29 -17.97 -10.36 -11.12
N ILE A 30 -17.99 -11.37 -10.27
CA ILE A 30 -18.47 -12.72 -10.59
C ILE A 30 -19.98 -12.71 -10.81
N TYR A 31 -20.73 -11.96 -9.99
CA TYR A 31 -22.19 -12.01 -9.95
C TYR A 31 -22.88 -10.88 -10.72
N ILE A 32 -22.18 -9.77 -10.99
CA ILE A 32 -22.73 -8.65 -11.76
C ILE A 32 -23.01 -9.06 -13.21
N LYS A 33 -24.30 -8.98 -13.59
CA LYS A 33 -24.76 -9.24 -14.96
C LYS A 33 -24.89 -7.97 -15.81
N ASN A 34 -25.09 -6.82 -15.17
CA ASN A 34 -25.22 -5.55 -15.86
C ASN A 34 -23.84 -5.07 -16.35
N PRO A 35 -23.65 -4.83 -17.66
CA PRO A 35 -22.34 -4.47 -18.22
C PRO A 35 -21.80 -3.11 -17.73
N GLU A 36 -22.67 -2.11 -17.56
CA GLU A 36 -22.30 -0.78 -17.04
C GLU A 36 -21.82 -0.90 -15.60
N ALA A 37 -22.56 -1.63 -14.76
CA ALA A 37 -22.14 -1.88 -13.38
C ALA A 37 -20.82 -2.67 -13.35
N ARG A 38 -20.63 -3.63 -14.26
CA ARG A 38 -19.39 -4.39 -14.36
C ARG A 38 -18.20 -3.49 -14.70
N GLN A 39 -18.39 -2.53 -15.59
CA GLN A 39 -17.35 -1.57 -15.97
C GLN A 39 -16.97 -0.69 -14.78
N VAL A 40 -17.95 -0.17 -14.03
CA VAL A 40 -17.69 0.63 -12.83
C VAL A 40 -16.92 -0.16 -11.78
N PHE A 41 -17.34 -1.39 -11.48
CA PHE A 41 -16.65 -2.24 -10.49
C PHE A 41 -15.24 -2.65 -10.94
N THR A 42 -15.04 -2.86 -12.25
CA THR A 42 -13.70 -3.10 -12.81
C THR A 42 -12.80 -1.90 -12.58
N GLN A 43 -13.28 -0.68 -12.85
CA GLN A 43 -12.51 0.53 -12.64
C GLN A 43 -12.16 0.73 -11.16
N LEU A 44 -13.12 0.51 -10.25
CA LEU A 44 -12.88 0.61 -8.81
C LEU A 44 -11.81 -0.38 -8.34
N ARG A 45 -11.88 -1.64 -8.78
CA ARG A 45 -10.83 -2.63 -8.48
C ARG A 45 -9.46 -2.20 -9.00
N ASP A 46 -9.40 -1.70 -10.23
CA ASP A 46 -8.15 -1.28 -10.85
C ASP A 46 -7.55 -0.05 -10.13
N ASP A 47 -8.39 0.83 -9.61
CA ASP A 47 -8.00 1.95 -8.75
C ASP A 47 -7.40 1.44 -7.43
N GLU A 48 -8.05 0.48 -6.77
CA GLU A 48 -7.49 -0.13 -5.55
C GLU A 48 -6.16 -0.82 -5.82
N MET A 49 -6.03 -1.54 -6.93
CA MET A 49 -4.76 -2.19 -7.32
C MET A 49 -3.62 -1.17 -7.51
N ARG A 50 -3.90 0.00 -8.09
CA ARG A 50 -2.90 1.07 -8.20
C ARG A 50 -2.49 1.62 -6.84
N ASP A 51 -3.46 1.81 -5.94
CA ASP A 51 -3.19 2.24 -4.57
C ASP A 51 -2.37 1.22 -3.78
N ILE A 52 -2.68 -0.08 -3.90
CA ILE A 52 -1.94 -1.19 -3.28
C ILE A 52 -0.48 -1.15 -3.67
N VAL A 53 -0.18 -1.05 -4.98
CA VAL A 53 1.20 -1.00 -5.48
C VAL A 53 1.94 0.22 -4.93
N ASN A 54 1.28 1.38 -4.92
CA ASN A 54 1.86 2.61 -4.38
C ASN A 54 2.14 2.52 -2.88
N LEU A 55 1.24 1.89 -2.11
CA LEU A 55 1.39 1.69 -0.67
C LEU A 55 2.53 0.72 -0.36
N GLN A 56 2.62 -0.40 -1.08
CA GLN A 56 3.72 -1.37 -0.95
C GLN A 56 5.06 -0.70 -1.18
N GLN A 57 5.21 0.06 -2.28
CA GLN A 57 6.45 0.80 -2.56
C GLN A 57 6.80 1.82 -1.47
N LYS A 58 5.80 2.49 -0.86
CA LYS A 58 6.03 3.44 0.23
C LYS A 58 6.51 2.73 1.49
N ILE A 59 5.88 1.62 1.85
CA ILE A 59 6.26 0.78 3.00
C ILE A 59 7.70 0.28 2.81
N ASP A 60 8.02 -0.25 1.63
CA ASP A 60 9.36 -0.76 1.30
C ASP A 60 10.43 0.33 1.45
N ARG A 61 10.13 1.57 1.03
CA ARG A 61 11.06 2.71 1.19
C ARG A 61 11.30 3.06 2.66
N ILE A 62 10.26 3.07 3.49
CA ILE A 62 10.37 3.36 4.92
C ILE A 62 11.22 2.27 5.59
N GLN A 63 10.92 0.99 5.35
CA GLN A 63 11.66 -0.14 5.90
C GLN A 63 13.11 -0.20 5.39
N SER A 64 13.36 0.10 4.11
CA SER A 64 14.71 0.14 3.53
C SER A 64 15.56 1.29 4.07
N SER A 65 14.94 2.43 4.38
CA SER A 65 15.62 3.58 5.01
C SER A 65 16.11 3.25 6.43
N GLU A 66 15.44 2.33 7.13
CA GLU A 66 15.87 1.83 8.45
C GLU A 66 17.06 0.86 8.34
N GLY A 67 17.21 0.14 7.22
CA GLY A 67 18.12 -0.99 7.09
C GLY A 67 19.54 -0.72 6.56
N ILE A 68 19.70 0.16 5.56
CA ILE A 68 20.93 0.18 4.73
C ILE A 68 21.64 1.55 4.68
N ILE A 69 20.91 2.65 4.45
CA ILE A 69 21.55 3.96 4.23
C ILE A 69 22.09 4.55 5.55
N SER A 70 21.39 4.33 6.67
CA SER A 70 21.79 4.74 8.02
C SER A 70 23.06 4.04 8.54
N LYS A 71 23.35 2.84 8.03
CA LYS A 71 24.55 2.06 8.38
C LYS A 71 25.73 2.32 7.44
N LEU A 72 25.47 2.71 6.19
CA LEU A 72 26.51 3.01 5.19
C LEU A 72 27.03 4.46 5.25
N PHE A 73 26.23 5.41 5.74
CA PHE A 73 26.67 6.80 5.94
C PHE A 73 26.45 7.24 7.40
N PRO A 74 27.38 6.96 8.33
CA PRO A 74 27.39 7.65 9.61
C PRO A 74 27.58 9.15 9.34
N LEU A 75 26.58 9.95 9.70
CA LEU A 75 26.68 11.41 9.71
C LEU A 75 27.90 11.77 10.57
N LYS A 76 28.98 12.18 9.89
CA LYS A 76 30.29 12.50 10.45
C LYS A 76 30.13 13.36 11.71
N PRO A 77 30.79 13.03 12.83
CA PRO A 77 30.76 13.88 14.01
C PRO A 77 31.42 15.21 13.65
N ARG A 78 30.68 16.31 13.80
CA ARG A 78 31.27 17.65 13.82
C ARG A 78 32.02 17.76 15.14
N ILE A 79 33.34 17.71 15.02
CA ILE A 79 34.34 18.17 16.00
C ILE A 79 34.02 19.63 16.34
#